data_AF-A0A444QZM8-F1
#
_entry.id   AF-A0A444QZM8-F1
#
_cell.length_a   1.000
_cell.length_b   1.000
_cell.length_c   1.000
_cell.angle_alpha   90.00
_cell.angle_beta   90.00
_cell.angle_gamma   90.00
#
_symmetry.space_group_name_H-M   'P 1'
#
loop_
_entity.id
_entity.type
_entity.pdbx_description
1 polymer ?
#
loop_
_entity_poly.entity_id
_entity_poly.type
_entity_poly.pdbx_seq_one_letter_code
_entity_poly.pdbx_strand_id
1 'polypeptide(L)'
;IEGDSAFGFSGMEIETICRYNLPVTIVIFNNGGIYRGDGVDLSGAGAPSPTDLLHHARYDKLMDAFRGVGYNVTTTDELRHALTTGIQSRKPTIINVVIDPAAGTESGHITKLNPKQVAGN
;
A
#
# COMPACT_ATOMS: atom_id res chain seq x y z
N ILE A 1 -6.60 -2.03 6.99
CA ILE A 1 -6.20 -2.59 5.67
C ILE A 1 -6.08 -1.38 4.80
N GLU A 2 -4.89 -1.11 4.30
CA GLU A 2 -4.55 0.16 3.69
C GLU A 2 -4.14 -0.05 2.24
N GLY A 3 -4.46 0.90 1.36
CA GLY A 3 -3.70 1.07 0.12
C GLY A 3 -2.34 1.70 0.43
N ASP A 4 -1.32 1.46 -0.38
CA ASP A 4 0.02 2.04 -0.20
C ASP A 4 0.04 3.58 -0.17
N SER A 5 -0.73 4.24 -1.04
CA SER A 5 -0.91 5.69 -1.01
C SER A 5 -1.56 6.15 0.29
N ALA A 6 -2.63 5.49 0.73
CA ALA A 6 -3.34 5.82 1.97
C ALA A 6 -2.44 5.63 3.20
N PHE A 7 -1.66 4.55 3.23
CA PHE A 7 -0.67 4.30 4.28
C PHE A 7 0.35 5.44 4.37
N GLY A 8 0.75 6.04 3.25
CA GLY A 8 1.69 7.17 3.23
C GLY A 8 1.27 8.38 4.08
N PHE A 9 -0.04 8.59 4.32
CA PHE A 9 -0.55 9.73 5.09
C PHE A 9 -0.32 9.59 6.61
N SER A 10 -0.24 8.36 7.12
CA SER A 10 -0.12 8.07 8.56
C SER A 10 0.97 7.03 8.88
N GLY A 11 1.76 6.61 7.89
CA GLY A 11 2.65 5.47 7.98
C GLY A 11 3.76 5.62 9.02
N MET A 12 4.13 6.84 9.40
CA MET A 12 5.10 7.06 10.50
C MET A 12 4.54 6.75 11.89
N GLU A 13 3.22 6.67 12.05
CA GLU A 13 2.57 6.27 13.30
C GLU A 13 2.80 4.78 13.64
N ILE A 14 3.45 4.02 12.78
CA ILE A 14 3.97 2.70 13.13
C ILE A 14 4.98 2.75 14.28
N GLU A 15 5.70 3.87 14.45
CA GLU A 15 6.54 4.10 15.63
C GLU A 15 5.66 4.10 16.89
N THR A 16 4.53 4.81 16.86
CA THR A 16 3.57 4.86 17.96
C THR A 16 3.05 3.46 18.29
N ILE A 17 2.66 2.68 17.26
CA ILE A 17 2.21 1.28 17.43
C ILE A 17 3.30 0.43 18.11
N CYS A 18 4.56 0.58 17.68
CA CYS A 18 5.68 -0.17 18.23
C CYS A 18 6.03 0.25 19.66
N ARG A 19 6.09 1.56 19.94
CA ARG A 19 6.42 2.13 21.26
C ARG A 19 5.44 1.69 22.34
N TYR A 20 4.15 1.58 22.02
CA TYR A 20 3.13 1.09 22.94
C TYR A 20 2.91 -0.44 22.86
N ASN A 21 3.68 -1.14 22.02
CA ASN A 21 3.54 -2.58 21.77
C ASN A 21 2.08 -2.99 21.50
N LEU A 22 1.38 -2.20 20.66
CA LEU A 22 -0.01 -2.46 20.36
C LEU A 22 -0.12 -3.68 19.42
N PRO A 23 -1.08 -4.60 19.66
CA PRO A 23 -1.24 -5.79 18.85
C PRO A 23 -1.98 -5.48 17.53
N VAL A 24 -1.37 -4.66 16.69
CA VAL A 24 -1.92 -4.20 15.40
C VAL A 24 -1.17 -4.88 14.25
N THR A 25 -1.93 -5.53 13.37
CA THR A 25 -1.44 -6.07 12.10
C THR A 25 -1.95 -5.21 10.96
N ILE A 26 -1.06 -4.45 10.34
CA ILE A 26 -1.34 -3.60 9.19
C ILE A 26 -1.13 -4.42 7.93
N VAL A 27 -2.15 -4.49 7.07
CA VAL A 27 -2.06 -5.10 5.74
C VAL A 27 -2.05 -3.97 4.73
N ILE A 28 -0.99 -3.89 3.93
CA ILE A 28 -0.81 -2.88 2.88
C ILE A 28 -0.98 -3.56 1.54
N PHE A 29 -1.94 -3.10 0.74
CA PHE A 29 -2.06 -3.47 -0.67
C PHE A 29 -1.20 -2.53 -1.51
N ASN A 30 -0.10 -3.08 -2.00
CA ASN A 30 0.96 -2.37 -2.69
C ASN A 30 0.88 -2.68 -4.19
N ASN A 31 0.09 -1.88 -4.90
CA ASN A 31 0.02 -1.83 -6.36
C ASN A 31 1.05 -0.85 -6.94
N GLY A 32 1.71 -0.03 -6.11
CA GLY A 32 2.67 0.98 -6.53
C GLY A 32 2.01 2.26 -7.03
N GLY A 33 0.79 2.60 -6.57
CA GLY A 33 0.13 3.81 -7.08
C GLY A 33 -1.26 4.12 -6.54
N ILE A 34 -1.69 5.36 -6.77
CA ILE A 34 -3.04 5.82 -6.46
C ILE A 34 -4.01 5.16 -7.44
N TYR A 35 -4.93 4.34 -6.92
CA TYR A 35 -5.88 3.49 -7.68
C TYR A 35 -5.20 2.37 -8.47
N ARG A 36 -4.17 2.69 -9.26
CA ARG A 36 -3.34 1.80 -10.08
C ARG A 36 -1.89 2.27 -10.01
N GLY A 37 -0.95 1.36 -10.22
CA GLY A 37 0.48 1.67 -10.31
C GLY A 37 1.02 1.68 -11.73
N ASP A 38 0.20 1.53 -12.76
CA ASP A 38 0.62 1.53 -14.17
C ASP A 38 0.35 2.87 -14.86
N GLY A 39 0.59 3.97 -14.14
CA GLY A 39 0.46 5.32 -14.68
C GLY A 39 1.42 5.56 -15.86
N VAL A 40 1.07 6.53 -16.71
CA VAL A 40 1.90 6.95 -17.83
C VAL A 40 2.33 8.40 -17.67
N ASP A 41 3.56 8.70 -18.04
CA ASP A 41 4.06 10.07 -18.11
C ASP A 41 3.35 10.83 -19.23
N LEU A 42 2.46 11.74 -18.86
CA LEU A 42 1.74 12.59 -19.82
C LEU A 42 2.63 13.64 -20.48
N SER A 43 3.79 13.95 -19.91
CA SER A 43 4.75 14.89 -20.48
C SER A 43 5.67 14.25 -21.52
N GLY A 44 5.83 12.92 -21.48
CA GLY A 44 6.77 12.17 -22.31
C GLY A 44 8.25 12.45 -22.01
N ALA A 45 8.55 13.15 -20.91
CA ALA A 45 9.91 13.54 -20.51
C ALA A 45 10.64 12.46 -19.68
N GLY A 46 9.98 11.32 -19.41
CA GLY A 46 10.51 10.23 -18.58
C GLY A 46 10.31 10.45 -17.09
N ALA A 47 9.40 11.34 -16.69
CA ALA A 47 9.01 11.54 -15.30
C ALA A 47 8.01 10.45 -14.85
N PRO A 48 7.95 10.09 -13.56
CA PRO A 48 6.87 9.24 -13.04
C PRO A 48 5.49 9.89 -13.25
N SER A 49 4.44 9.07 -13.41
CA SER A 49 3.06 9.58 -13.40
C SER A 49 2.75 10.24 -12.04
N PRO A 50 1.90 11.27 -11.98
CA PRO A 50 1.42 11.83 -10.71
C PRO A 50 0.71 10.81 -9.80
N THR A 51 0.29 9.67 -10.35
CA THR A 51 -0.34 8.57 -9.61
C THR A 51 0.65 7.51 -9.13
N ASP A 52 1.90 7.53 -9.59
CA ASP A 52 2.86 6.48 -9.28
C ASP A 52 3.41 6.64 -7.86
N LEU A 53 3.53 5.51 -7.18
CA LEU A 53 4.40 5.34 -6.02
C LEU A 53 5.55 4.41 -6.41
N LEU A 54 6.55 4.28 -5.53
CA LEU A 54 7.68 3.39 -5.80
C LEU A 54 7.21 1.92 -5.89
N HIS A 55 7.30 1.34 -7.08
CA HIS A 55 7.01 -0.06 -7.30
C HIS A 55 7.80 -0.98 -6.38
N HIS A 56 7.12 -1.98 -5.83
CA HIS A 56 7.71 -2.96 -4.91
C HIS A 56 8.37 -2.32 -3.68
N ALA A 57 7.91 -1.13 -3.26
CA ALA A 57 8.34 -0.52 -2.02
C ALA A 57 8.22 -1.52 -0.86
N ARG A 58 9.30 -1.64 -0.08
CA ARG A 58 9.41 -2.63 0.99
C ARG A 58 8.89 -2.08 2.32
N TYR A 59 7.58 -1.82 2.40
CA TYR A 59 6.95 -1.29 3.61
C TYR A 59 7.14 -2.18 4.84
N ASP A 60 7.30 -3.49 4.63
CA ASP A 60 7.65 -4.44 5.69
C ASP A 60 8.98 -4.11 6.38
N LYS A 61 9.93 -3.50 5.66
CA LYS A 61 11.21 -3.06 6.23
C LYS A 61 11.11 -1.89 7.18
N LEU A 62 10.00 -1.14 7.15
CA LEU A 62 9.75 -0.12 8.16
C LEU A 62 9.53 -0.75 9.54
N MET A 63 8.95 -1.95 9.62
CA MET A 63 8.79 -2.64 10.91
C MET A 63 10.12 -3.09 11.50
N ASP A 64 11.09 -3.50 10.67
CA ASP A 64 12.44 -3.85 11.14
C ASP A 64 13.07 -2.67 11.91
N ALA A 65 12.89 -1.43 11.41
CA ALA A 65 13.43 -0.22 12.04
C ALA A 65 12.86 0.04 13.44
N PHE A 66 11.59 -0.32 13.67
CA PHE A 66 10.90 -0.12 14.95
C PHE A 66 10.77 -1.39 15.79
N ARG A 67 11.51 -2.46 15.42
CA ARG A 67 11.56 -3.77 16.12
C ARG A 67 10.22 -4.53 16.11
N GLY A 68 9.35 -4.23 15.15
CA GLY A 68 8.13 -4.99 14.86
C GLY A 68 8.41 -6.20 13.98
N VAL A 69 7.35 -6.76 13.38
CA VAL A 69 7.43 -7.90 12.46
C VAL A 69 7.00 -7.46 11.05
N GLY A 70 7.85 -7.68 10.05
CA GLY A 70 7.55 -7.39 8.66
C GLY A 70 7.40 -8.66 7.81
N TYR A 71 6.36 -8.71 6.99
CA TYR A 71 6.18 -9.72 5.93
C TYR A 71 6.05 -9.04 4.57
N ASN A 72 6.75 -9.56 3.57
CA ASN A 72 6.55 -9.19 2.17
C ASN A 72 6.03 -10.40 1.41
N VAL A 73 4.80 -10.33 0.91
CA VAL A 73 4.09 -11.46 0.30
C VAL A 73 3.68 -11.14 -1.13
N THR A 74 3.76 -12.14 -2.01
CA THR A 74 3.39 -12.03 -3.42
C THR A 74 2.36 -13.09 -3.84
N THR A 75 2.01 -14.01 -2.93
CA THR A 75 1.01 -15.05 -3.16
C THR A 75 -0.08 -15.08 -2.09
N THR A 76 -1.23 -15.66 -2.42
CA THR A 76 -2.35 -15.83 -1.49
C THR A 76 -2.03 -16.76 -0.34
N ASP A 77 -1.20 -17.79 -0.56
CA ASP A 77 -0.77 -18.71 0.49
C ASP A 77 0.19 -18.04 1.47
N GLU A 78 1.14 -17.24 0.97
CA GLU A 78 2.02 -16.41 1.82
C GLU A 78 1.20 -15.40 2.63
N LEU A 79 0.21 -14.74 2.01
CA LEU A 79 -0.69 -13.82 2.70
C LEU A 79 -1.48 -14.54 3.81
N ARG A 80 -2.04 -15.71 3.52
CA ARG A 80 -2.78 -16.50 4.52
C ARG A 80 -1.90 -16.85 5.71
N HIS A 81 -0.66 -17.27 5.45
CA HIS A 81 0.30 -17.57 6.49
C HIS A 81 0.66 -16.32 7.32
N ALA A 82 1.09 -15.24 6.66
CA ALA A 82 1.49 -14.00 7.32
C ALA A 82 0.35 -13.38 8.14
N LEU A 83 -0.89 -13.41 7.63
CA LEU A 83 -2.06 -12.90 8.35
C LEU A 83 -2.33 -13.70 9.63
N THR A 84 -2.29 -15.03 9.52
CA THR A 84 -2.52 -15.94 10.65
C THR A 84 -1.45 -15.72 11.72
N THR A 85 -0.17 -15.78 11.33
CA THR A 85 0.96 -15.63 12.27
C THR A 85 1.05 -14.22 12.84
N GLY A 86 0.83 -13.18 12.02
CA GLY A 86 0.85 -11.78 12.45
C GLY A 86 -0.17 -11.51 13.55
N ILE A 87 -1.44 -11.90 13.33
CA ILE A 87 -2.52 -11.74 14.33
C ILE A 87 -2.20 -12.55 15.60
N GLN A 88 -1.80 -13.82 15.46
CA GLN A 88 -1.49 -14.70 16.59
C GLN A 88 -0.29 -14.21 17.41
N SER A 89 0.69 -13.56 16.78
CA SER A 89 1.88 -13.06 17.45
C SER A 89 1.57 -11.98 18.49
N ARG A 90 0.46 -11.26 18.33
CA ARG A 90 0.09 -10.06 19.09
C ARG A 90 1.18 -8.99 19.14
N LYS A 91 2.07 -8.98 18.14
CA LYS A 91 3.13 -7.98 17.97
C LYS A 91 2.73 -6.96 16.89
N PRO A 92 3.25 -5.72 16.97
CA PRO A 92 3.22 -4.78 15.86
C PRO A 92 3.71 -5.44 14.57
N THR A 93 2.84 -5.51 13.55
CA THR A 93 3.11 -6.25 12.32
C THR A 93 2.72 -5.45 11.09
N ILE A 94 3.57 -5.45 10.05
CA ILE A 94 3.20 -5.06 8.68
C ILE A 94 3.24 -6.29 7.80
N ILE A 95 2.20 -6.45 6.97
CA ILE A 95 2.16 -7.38 5.86
C ILE A 95 2.06 -6.53 4.58
N ASN A 96 3.17 -6.39 3.88
CA ASN A 96 3.26 -5.78 2.57
C ASN A 96 2.82 -6.79 1.50
N VAL A 97 1.63 -6.60 0.94
CA VAL A 97 1.04 -7.46 -0.09
C VAL A 97 1.28 -6.83 -1.44
N VAL A 98 2.22 -7.39 -2.20
CA VAL A 98 2.44 -6.98 -3.58
C VAL A 98 1.25 -7.46 -4.41
N ILE A 99 0.56 -6.53 -5.05
CA ILE A 99 -0.55 -6.82 -5.96
C ILE A 99 -0.23 -6.29 -7.36
N ASP A 100 -0.98 -6.78 -8.35
CA ASP A 100 -0.85 -6.31 -9.73
C ASP A 100 -1.10 -4.79 -9.80
N PRO A 101 -0.17 -3.99 -10.36
CA PRO A 101 -0.37 -2.54 -10.57
C PRO A 101 -1.68 -2.20 -11.28
N ALA A 102 -2.20 -3.12 -12.10
CA ALA A 102 -3.42 -2.97 -12.88
C ALA A 102 -4.70 -3.46 -12.17
N ALA A 103 -4.65 -3.95 -10.93
CA ALA A 103 -5.81 -4.57 -10.27
C ALA A 103 -6.95 -3.60 -9.93
N GLY A 104 -6.64 -2.30 -9.76
CA GLY A 104 -7.62 -1.30 -9.34
C GLY A 104 -8.32 -0.57 -10.49
N THR A 105 -9.38 0.16 -10.14
CA THR A 105 -10.11 1.09 -11.01
C THR A 105 -10.02 2.50 -10.46
N GLU A 106 -10.01 3.50 -11.34
CA GLU A 106 -9.95 4.91 -10.95
C GLU A 106 -11.08 5.25 -9.96
N SER A 107 -10.72 5.75 -8.77
CA SER A 107 -11.66 6.08 -7.70
C SER A 107 -12.57 4.92 -7.22
N GLY A 108 -12.24 3.66 -7.53
CA GLY A 108 -12.96 2.49 -7.04
C GLY A 108 -14.47 2.52 -7.34
N HIS A 109 -15.32 2.41 -6.31
CA HIS A 109 -16.78 2.42 -6.49
C HIS A 109 -17.38 3.81 -6.77
N ILE A 110 -16.60 4.87 -6.64
CA ILE A 110 -17.06 6.25 -6.87
C ILE A 110 -16.57 6.84 -8.18
N THR A 111 -16.06 6.03 -9.13
CA THR A 111 -15.66 6.48 -10.48
C THR A 111 -16.73 7.33 -11.17
N LYS A 112 -18.02 7.00 -10.94
CA LYS A 112 -19.15 7.77 -11.47
C LYS A 112 -19.20 9.24 -11.01
N LEU A 113 -18.47 9.60 -9.96
CA LEU A 113 -18.34 10.94 -9.41
C LEU A 113 -17.09 11.67 -9.91
N ASN A 114 -16.24 11.03 -10.72
CA ASN A 114 -15.06 11.68 -11.27
C ASN A 114 -15.50 12.91 -12.07
N PRO A 115 -14.77 14.04 -11.97
CA PRO A 115 -15.04 15.20 -12.80
C PRO A 115 -15.06 14.79 -14.26
N LYS A 116 -16.19 15.02 -14.94
CA LYS A 116 -16.24 14.87 -16.39
C LYS A 116 -15.36 15.97 -16.95
N GLN A 117 -14.42 15.63 -17.84
CA GLN A 117 -13.77 16.64 -18.65
C GLN A 117 -14.87 17.45 -19.33
N VAL A 118 -14.94 18.73 -19.02
CA VAL A 118 -15.67 19.67 -19.86
C VAL A 118 -14.90 19.62 -21.18
N ALA A 119 -15.53 19.10 -22.24
CA ALA A 119 -14.93 19.10 -23.56
C ALA A 119 -14.52 20.55 -23.86
N GLY A 120 -13.21 20.80 -23.89
CA GLY A 120 -12.66 22.08 -24.31
C GLY A 120 -12.96 22.24 -25.80
N ASN A 121 -13.57 23.37 -26.16
CA ASN A 121 -13.63 23.86 -27.53
C ASN A 121 -12.23 24.13 -28.08
#